data_AF-A0AA36IAK3-F1
#
_entry.id   AF-A0AA36IAK3-F1
#
_cell.length_a   1.000
_cell.length_b   1.000
_cell.length_c   1.000
_cell.angle_alpha   90.00
_cell.angle_beta   90.00
_cell.angle_gamma   90.00
#
_symmetry.space_group_name_H-M   'P 1'
#
loop_
_entity.id
_entity.type
_entity.pdbx_description
1 polymer ?
#
loop_
_entity_poly.entity_id
_entity_poly.type
_entity_poly.pdbx_seq_one_letter_code
_entity_poly.pdbx_strand_id
1 'polypeptide(L)'
;MPRAQHPGPLAGLSLRSLWARLQAPKSRLLFLSQLCEGARGLFGGALASLVYAFSHSGDTAVRDSAHRILRSVVKPLLAMIRVWMTEGELQDPFGEFFVVADASVPLEDLWNRMYSLELEMVPSFMTLELARKILLTGKSVNFIRLCCPGLTWIPSSGMARWEFGGSDEDLAGPVERAALETNERLVKLLMDHYCLGEHALALRRFLLLGQGDFIESLMDAAQEELNADAKKVHRHQLMAVLDMALRQSNAQFCAADVLARLGVKLLSPSAGERGWDIFLLDYSINSPLHVVFTPAAMQKYDRAFAFLWKLRLSMGNNPRERELG
;
A
#
# COMPACT_ATOMS: atom_id res chain seq x y z
N MET A 1 -56.56 -32.50 47.41
CA MET A 1 -55.24 -32.80 46.80
C MET A 1 -54.59 -31.48 46.43
N PRO A 2 -53.33 -31.25 46.84
CA PRO A 2 -52.91 -29.98 47.44
C PRO A 2 -52.46 -28.91 46.43
N ARG A 3 -52.79 -27.66 46.73
CA ARG A 3 -52.28 -26.44 46.08
C ARG A 3 -50.75 -26.41 46.19
N ALA A 4 -50.06 -26.32 45.05
CA ALA A 4 -48.65 -25.95 45.01
C ALA A 4 -48.50 -24.56 45.64
N GLN A 5 -47.97 -24.53 46.87
CA GLN A 5 -47.56 -23.31 47.55
C GLN A 5 -46.33 -22.79 46.82
N HIS A 6 -46.48 -21.73 46.04
CA HIS A 6 -45.34 -20.89 45.67
C HIS A 6 -44.81 -20.25 46.96
N PRO A 7 -43.58 -20.56 47.40
CA PRO A 7 -43.02 -19.89 48.57
C PRO A 7 -42.78 -18.42 48.18
N GLY A 8 -43.33 -17.50 48.97
CA GLY A 8 -43.15 -16.07 48.77
C GLY A 8 -41.66 -15.66 48.80
N PRO A 9 -41.30 -14.49 48.25
CA PRO A 9 -39.90 -14.11 47.94
C PRO A 9 -38.93 -14.06 49.13
N LEU A 10 -39.41 -14.18 50.37
CA LEU A 10 -38.65 -13.94 51.61
C LEU A 10 -38.69 -15.10 52.61
N ALA A 11 -39.37 -16.21 52.32
CA ALA A 11 -39.36 -17.38 53.21
C ALA A 11 -38.06 -18.18 53.01
N GLY A 12 -37.12 -18.11 53.97
CA GLY A 12 -35.86 -18.86 53.94
C GLY A 12 -34.57 -18.03 53.83
N LEU A 13 -34.64 -16.71 54.02
CA LEU A 13 -33.47 -15.83 54.08
C LEU A 13 -32.84 -15.84 55.49
N SER A 14 -31.86 -16.72 55.68
CA SER A 14 -30.90 -16.60 56.77
C SER A 14 -29.63 -15.92 56.24
N LEU A 15 -28.83 -15.30 57.11
CA LEU A 15 -27.51 -14.77 56.73
C LEU A 15 -26.66 -15.80 55.98
N ARG A 16 -26.78 -17.09 56.34
CA ARG A 16 -26.10 -18.19 55.67
C ARG A 16 -26.62 -18.45 54.26
N SER A 17 -27.94 -18.44 54.04
CA SER A 17 -28.51 -18.63 52.69
C SER A 17 -28.28 -17.41 51.79
N LEU A 18 -28.24 -16.21 52.35
CA LEU A 18 -27.86 -14.99 51.62
C LEU A 18 -26.37 -15.00 51.25
N TRP A 19 -25.48 -15.37 52.18
CA TRP A 19 -24.04 -15.49 51.91
C TRP A 19 -23.73 -16.52 50.82
N ALA A 20 -24.41 -17.67 50.84
CA ALA A 20 -24.28 -18.70 49.80
C ALA A 20 -24.75 -18.19 48.43
N ARG A 21 -25.87 -17.45 48.37
CA ARG A 21 -26.36 -16.83 47.13
C ARG A 21 -25.44 -15.73 46.59
N LEU A 22 -24.75 -15.01 47.48
CA LEU A 22 -23.80 -13.96 47.10
C LEU A 22 -22.45 -14.49 46.59
N GLN A 23 -22.11 -15.76 46.79
CA GLN A 23 -20.87 -16.32 46.23
C GLN A 23 -20.88 -16.29 44.69
N ALA A 24 -22.01 -16.56 44.05
CA ALA A 24 -22.14 -16.58 42.58
C ALA A 24 -21.95 -15.20 41.89
N PRO A 25 -22.49 -14.06 42.40
CA PRO A 25 -22.17 -12.75 41.86
C PRO A 25 -20.81 -12.21 42.32
N LYS A 26 -20.25 -12.69 43.44
CA LYS A 26 -18.99 -12.17 43.98
C LYS A 26 -17.83 -12.26 42.98
N SER A 27 -17.62 -13.41 42.33
CA SER A 27 -16.53 -13.56 41.34
C SER A 27 -16.69 -12.60 40.17
N ARG A 28 -17.91 -12.44 39.66
CA ARG A 28 -18.23 -11.49 38.58
C ARG A 28 -18.01 -10.03 38.99
N LEU A 29 -18.43 -9.64 40.20
CA LEU A 29 -18.24 -8.27 40.70
C LEU A 29 -16.76 -7.95 40.94
N LEU A 30 -15.99 -8.89 41.46
CA LEU A 30 -14.54 -8.73 41.61
C LEU A 30 -13.85 -8.58 40.25
N PHE A 31 -14.22 -9.41 39.27
CA PHE A 31 -13.75 -9.27 37.89
C PHE A 31 -14.08 -7.89 37.31
N LEU A 32 -15.33 -7.43 37.42
CA LEU A 32 -15.73 -6.12 36.91
C LEU A 32 -14.96 -4.98 37.59
N SER A 33 -14.71 -5.08 38.90
CA SER A 33 -13.91 -4.10 39.63
C SER A 33 -12.47 -4.06 39.11
N GLN A 34 -11.82 -5.23 38.96
CA GLN A 34 -10.46 -5.34 38.44
C GLN A 34 -10.37 -4.83 36.99
N LEU A 35 -11.38 -5.14 36.17
CA LEU A 35 -11.45 -4.66 34.79
C LEU A 35 -11.57 -3.13 34.75
N CYS A 36 -12.44 -2.53 35.57
CA CYS A 36 -12.60 -1.08 35.63
C CYS A 36 -11.34 -0.36 36.13
N GLU A 37 -10.60 -0.95 37.08
CA GLU A 37 -9.32 -0.41 37.54
C GLU A 37 -8.24 -0.51 36.46
N GLY A 38 -8.12 -1.67 35.81
CA GLY A 38 -7.14 -1.91 34.75
C GLY A 38 -7.43 -1.12 33.46
N ALA A 39 -8.69 -0.83 33.16
CA ALA A 39 -9.09 -0.08 31.97
C ALA A 39 -8.82 1.43 32.08
N ARG A 40 -8.41 1.94 33.25
CA ARG A 40 -8.15 3.37 33.42
C ARG A 40 -7.03 3.84 32.50
N GLY A 41 -7.34 4.80 31.64
CA GLY A 41 -6.39 5.38 30.69
C GLY A 41 -6.13 4.51 29.45
N LEU A 42 -6.75 3.33 29.33
CA LEU A 42 -6.68 2.50 28.13
C LEU A 42 -7.85 2.83 27.19
N PHE A 43 -7.55 2.80 25.89
CA PHE A 43 -8.54 3.00 24.82
C PHE A 43 -8.21 2.10 23.62
N GLY A 44 -9.14 2.00 22.67
CA GLY A 44 -8.96 1.24 21.44
C GLY A 44 -8.49 -0.21 21.63
N GLY A 45 -7.49 -0.61 20.85
CA GLY A 45 -6.95 -1.97 20.91
C GLY A 45 -6.30 -2.37 22.23
N ALA A 46 -5.72 -1.41 22.98
CA ALA A 46 -5.16 -1.69 24.30
C ALA A 46 -6.24 -2.14 25.30
N LEU A 47 -7.43 -1.53 25.25
CA LEU A 47 -8.58 -1.95 26.05
C LEU A 47 -9.07 -3.35 25.62
N ALA A 48 -9.11 -3.62 24.32
CA ALA A 48 -9.51 -4.92 23.80
C ALA A 48 -8.54 -6.04 24.25
N SER A 49 -7.23 -5.76 24.27
CA SER A 49 -6.19 -6.66 24.81
C SER A 49 -6.39 -6.97 26.28
N LEU A 50 -6.71 -5.96 27.10
CA LEU A 50 -6.99 -6.15 28.52
C LEU A 50 -8.19 -7.09 28.74
N VAL A 51 -9.29 -6.85 28.03
CA VAL A 51 -10.50 -7.68 28.16
C VAL A 51 -10.22 -9.12 27.69
N TYR A 52 -9.43 -9.28 26.62
CA TYR A 52 -9.03 -10.59 26.09
C TYR A 52 -8.14 -11.38 27.06
N ALA A 53 -7.30 -10.73 27.86
CA ALA A 53 -6.53 -11.42 28.90
C ALA A 53 -7.44 -12.16 29.89
N PHE A 54 -8.60 -11.58 30.24
CA PHE A 54 -9.58 -12.21 31.14
C PHE A 54 -10.40 -13.32 30.48
N SER A 55 -10.48 -13.41 29.14
CA SER A 55 -11.16 -14.52 28.47
C SER A 55 -10.41 -15.85 28.60
N HIS A 56 -9.13 -15.82 28.99
CA HIS A 56 -8.32 -17.01 29.27
C HIS A 56 -8.37 -17.44 30.73
N SER A 57 -9.22 -16.80 31.54
CA SER A 57 -9.38 -17.15 32.96
C SER A 57 -9.94 -18.57 33.13
N GLY A 58 -9.46 -19.27 34.15
CA GLY A 58 -9.96 -20.60 34.54
C GLY A 58 -11.36 -20.55 35.19
N ASP A 59 -11.79 -19.39 35.71
CA ASP A 59 -13.14 -19.20 36.24
C ASP A 59 -14.14 -19.03 35.08
N THR A 60 -15.08 -19.97 34.96
CA THR A 60 -16.08 -19.98 33.88
C THR A 60 -16.98 -18.75 33.89
N ALA A 61 -17.37 -18.25 35.06
CA ALA A 61 -18.24 -17.08 35.18
C ALA A 61 -17.52 -15.79 34.75
N VAL A 62 -16.21 -15.71 35.04
CA VAL A 62 -15.35 -14.61 34.59
C VAL A 62 -15.13 -14.69 33.09
N ARG A 63 -14.76 -15.86 32.56
CA ARG A 63 -14.55 -16.09 31.13
C ARG A 63 -15.78 -15.78 30.29
N ASP A 64 -16.96 -16.25 30.70
CA ASP A 64 -18.22 -15.98 29.97
C ASP A 64 -18.61 -14.50 30.02
N SER A 65 -18.26 -13.81 31.10
CA SER A 65 -18.48 -12.37 31.22
C SER A 65 -17.48 -11.59 30.36
N ALA A 66 -16.21 -11.98 30.36
CA ALA A 66 -15.16 -11.41 29.52
C ALA A 66 -15.47 -11.57 28.03
N HIS A 67 -15.89 -12.75 27.55
CA HIS A 67 -16.29 -12.96 26.16
C HIS A 67 -17.47 -12.08 25.73
N ARG A 68 -18.47 -11.89 26.62
CA ARG A 68 -19.62 -11.00 26.33
C ARG A 68 -19.20 -9.54 26.21
N ILE A 69 -18.32 -9.08 27.08
CA ILE A 69 -17.78 -7.70 27.04
C ILE A 69 -16.90 -7.53 25.80
N LEU A 70 -16.00 -8.48 25.54
CA LEU A 70 -15.09 -8.46 24.38
C LEU A 70 -15.86 -8.35 23.06
N ARG A 71 -16.92 -9.14 22.88
CA ARG A 71 -17.79 -9.05 21.70
C ARG A 71 -18.42 -7.67 21.50
N SER A 72 -18.58 -6.89 22.56
CA SER A 72 -19.10 -5.52 22.46
C SER A 72 -17.98 -4.51 22.19
N VAL A 73 -16.82 -4.67 22.85
CA VAL A 73 -15.63 -3.82 22.70
C VAL A 73 -15.01 -3.91 21.30
N VAL A 74 -15.04 -5.09 20.67
CA VAL A 74 -14.38 -5.33 19.37
C VAL A 74 -15.26 -4.92 18.18
N LYS A 75 -16.56 -4.63 18.37
CA LYS A 75 -17.47 -4.22 17.28
C LYS A 75 -17.01 -2.97 16.51
N PRO A 76 -16.63 -1.85 17.17
CA PRO A 76 -16.12 -0.67 16.46
C PRO A 76 -14.85 -1.00 15.68
N LEU A 77 -13.92 -1.74 16.28
CA LEU A 77 -12.69 -2.19 15.62
C LEU A 77 -12.98 -2.94 14.32
N LEU A 78 -13.87 -3.93 14.36
CA LEU A 78 -14.23 -4.72 13.18
C LEU A 78 -14.94 -3.87 12.11
N ALA A 79 -15.75 -2.90 12.52
CA ALA A 79 -16.37 -1.97 11.58
C ALA A 79 -15.31 -1.11 10.87
N MET A 80 -14.30 -0.62 11.60
CA MET A 80 -13.17 0.13 11.03
C MET A 80 -12.33 -0.75 10.09
N ILE A 81 -12.01 -1.99 10.47
CA ILE A 81 -11.30 -2.95 9.59
C ILE A 81 -12.10 -3.18 8.31
N ARG A 82 -13.42 -3.40 8.43
CA ARG A 82 -14.29 -3.63 7.28
C ARG A 82 -14.25 -2.43 6.34
N VAL A 83 -14.56 -1.22 6.83
CA VAL A 83 -14.56 0.01 6.00
C VAL A 83 -13.18 0.23 5.37
N TRP A 84 -12.09 0.04 6.12
CA TRP A 84 -10.73 0.17 5.59
C TRP A 84 -10.46 -0.82 4.45
N MET A 85 -10.85 -2.09 4.60
CA MET A 85 -10.62 -3.12 3.59
C MET A 85 -11.62 -3.12 2.44
N THR A 86 -12.82 -2.55 2.61
CA THR A 86 -13.86 -2.51 1.57
C THR A 86 -13.95 -1.18 0.85
N GLU A 87 -13.60 -0.07 1.48
CA GLU A 87 -13.77 1.28 0.93
C GLU A 87 -12.43 2.02 0.85
N GLY A 88 -11.39 1.54 1.55
CA GLY A 88 -10.09 2.21 1.61
C GLY A 88 -10.16 3.55 2.35
N GLU A 89 -11.13 3.72 3.25
CA GLU A 89 -11.28 4.91 4.08
C GLU A 89 -10.90 4.64 5.53
N LEU A 90 -10.15 5.58 6.10
CA LEU A 90 -9.83 5.57 7.51
C LEU A 90 -10.82 6.47 8.23
N GLN A 91 -11.77 5.89 8.95
CA GLN A 91 -12.73 6.61 9.79
C GLN A 91 -12.37 6.39 11.25
N ASP A 92 -11.35 7.12 11.73
CA ASP A 92 -10.86 7.04 13.11
C ASP A 92 -10.82 8.42 13.78
N PRO A 93 -11.97 8.97 14.19
CA PRO A 93 -12.04 10.28 14.84
C PRO A 93 -11.42 10.31 16.25
N PHE A 94 -11.18 9.16 16.87
CA PHE A 94 -10.73 9.04 18.26
C PHE A 94 -9.31 8.46 18.42
N GLY A 95 -8.64 8.10 17.33
CA GLY A 95 -7.30 7.49 17.38
C GLY A 95 -7.29 6.10 18.00
N GLU A 96 -8.39 5.34 17.84
CA GLU A 96 -8.57 4.02 18.45
C GLU A 96 -8.18 2.86 17.51
N PHE A 97 -7.96 3.15 16.23
CA PHE A 97 -7.59 2.15 15.24
C PHE A 97 -6.08 1.95 15.17
N PHE A 98 -5.64 0.74 14.81
CA PHE A 98 -4.22 0.42 14.69
C PHE A 98 -3.60 0.85 13.35
N VAL A 99 -4.40 1.32 12.39
CA VAL A 99 -3.89 1.95 11.17
C VAL A 99 -3.98 3.44 11.34
N VAL A 100 -2.84 4.13 11.21
CA VAL A 100 -2.75 5.58 11.35
C VAL A 100 -2.40 6.18 9.99
N ALA A 101 -3.04 7.31 9.66
CA ALA A 101 -2.70 8.11 8.49
C ALA A 101 -1.82 9.31 8.91
N ASP A 102 -0.67 9.48 8.27
CA ASP A 102 0.17 10.66 8.37
C ASP A 102 -0.26 11.67 7.29
N ALA A 103 -1.07 12.65 7.69
CA ALA A 103 -1.58 13.70 6.80
C ALA A 103 -0.49 14.68 6.30
N SER A 104 0.74 14.60 6.80
CA SER A 104 1.86 15.44 6.34
C SER A 104 2.51 14.93 5.05
N VAL A 105 2.22 13.68 4.66
CA VAL A 105 2.84 13.04 3.50
C VAL A 105 2.09 13.45 2.22
N PRO A 106 2.81 13.84 1.15
CA PRO A 106 2.18 14.21 -0.12
C PRO A 106 1.52 13.01 -0.81
N LEU A 107 0.54 13.30 -1.66
CA LEU A 107 -0.20 12.28 -2.42
C LEU A 107 0.70 11.38 -3.30
N GLU A 108 1.89 11.85 -3.66
CA GLU A 108 2.87 11.11 -4.46
C GLU A 108 3.54 9.96 -3.69
N ASP A 109 3.59 10.06 -2.36
CA ASP A 109 4.18 9.05 -1.46
C ASP A 109 3.10 8.24 -0.71
N LEU A 110 1.84 8.28 -1.19
CA LEU A 110 0.67 7.65 -0.56
C LEU A 110 0.94 6.22 -0.11
N TRP A 111 1.46 5.42 -1.04
CA TRP A 111 1.62 3.99 -0.84
C TRP A 111 2.64 3.65 0.26
N ASN A 112 3.75 4.40 0.28
CA ASN A 112 4.92 4.06 1.08
C ASN A 112 4.83 4.62 2.50
N ARG A 113 4.36 5.86 2.66
CA ARG A 113 4.55 6.61 3.90
C ARG A 113 3.27 7.10 4.57
N MET A 114 2.14 7.17 3.86
CA MET A 114 0.91 7.72 4.48
C MET A 114 0.33 6.83 5.56
N TYR A 115 0.37 5.51 5.41
CA TYR A 115 -0.27 4.61 6.39
C TYR A 115 0.74 3.70 7.06
N SER A 116 0.71 3.71 8.39
CA SER A 116 1.54 2.91 9.28
C SER A 116 0.69 2.14 10.30
N LEU A 117 1.31 1.15 10.95
CA LEU A 117 0.72 0.44 12.07
C LEU A 117 1.13 1.11 13.39
N GLU A 118 0.16 1.39 14.24
CA GLU A 118 0.38 1.74 15.64
C GLU A 118 0.36 0.46 16.48
N LEU A 119 1.53 -0.01 16.90
CA LEU A 119 1.68 -1.33 17.52
C LEU A 119 0.97 -1.44 18.86
N GLU A 120 0.88 -0.34 19.61
CA GLU A 120 0.19 -0.28 20.90
C GLU A 120 -1.33 -0.47 20.76
N MET A 121 -1.88 -0.13 19.59
CA MET A 121 -3.30 -0.25 19.27
C MET A 121 -3.64 -1.59 18.58
N VAL A 122 -2.67 -2.45 18.30
CA VAL A 122 -2.94 -3.80 17.79
C VAL A 122 -3.43 -4.66 18.95
N PRO A 123 -4.67 -5.20 18.90
CA PRO A 123 -5.16 -6.05 19.97
C PRO A 123 -4.32 -7.33 20.10
N SER A 124 -4.09 -7.80 21.32
CA SER A 124 -3.22 -8.94 21.61
C SER A 124 -3.71 -10.28 21.04
N PHE A 125 -5.00 -10.37 20.69
CA PHE A 125 -5.53 -11.53 19.99
C PHE A 125 -5.16 -11.54 18.50
N MET A 126 -4.88 -10.39 17.90
CA MET A 126 -4.52 -10.28 16.50
C MET A 126 -3.01 -10.44 16.33
N THR A 127 -2.60 -11.33 15.42
CA THR A 127 -1.18 -11.43 15.05
C THR A 127 -0.72 -10.20 14.27
N LEU A 128 0.55 -9.84 14.44
CA LEU A 128 1.14 -8.73 13.68
C LEU A 128 1.09 -8.97 12.16
N GLU A 129 1.14 -10.23 11.73
CA GLU A 129 1.00 -10.60 10.32
C GLU A 129 -0.41 -10.28 9.79
N LEU A 130 -1.45 -10.60 10.56
CA LEU A 130 -2.84 -10.28 10.21
C LEU A 130 -3.04 -8.76 10.15
N ALA A 131 -2.53 -8.02 11.14
CA ALA A 131 -2.59 -6.55 11.15
C ALA A 131 -1.89 -5.94 9.92
N ARG A 132 -0.70 -6.44 9.55
CA ARG A 132 0.01 -6.03 8.33
C ARG A 132 -0.79 -6.32 7.07
N LYS A 133 -1.43 -7.48 7.00
CA LYS A 133 -2.29 -7.86 5.86
C LYS A 133 -3.49 -6.93 5.73
N ILE A 134 -4.13 -6.57 6.84
CA ILE A 134 -5.22 -5.57 6.88
C ILE A 134 -4.72 -4.21 6.38
N LEU A 135 -3.57 -3.74 6.86
CA LEU A 135 -2.95 -2.49 6.40
C LEU A 135 -2.74 -2.51 4.89
N LEU A 136 -2.04 -3.53 4.37
CA LEU A 136 -1.70 -3.64 2.95
C LEU A 136 -2.96 -3.75 2.08
N THR A 137 -3.98 -4.49 2.54
CA THR A 137 -5.22 -4.64 1.77
C THR A 137 -5.96 -3.32 1.62
N GLY A 138 -6.14 -2.57 2.72
CA GLY A 138 -6.78 -1.26 2.62
C GLY A 138 -5.93 -0.22 1.87
N LYS A 139 -4.59 -0.29 1.93
CA LYS A 139 -3.71 0.48 1.05
C LYS A 139 -4.00 0.21 -0.43
N SER A 140 -4.12 -1.07 -0.80
CA SER A 140 -4.48 -1.50 -2.16
C SER A 140 -5.83 -0.93 -2.60
N VAL A 141 -6.86 -1.01 -1.75
CA VAL A 141 -8.20 -0.45 -2.06
C VAL A 141 -8.15 1.07 -2.20
N ASN A 142 -7.50 1.75 -1.27
CA ASN A 142 -7.34 3.20 -1.29
C ASN A 142 -6.61 3.66 -2.57
N PHE A 143 -5.56 2.94 -2.97
CA PHE A 143 -4.83 3.21 -4.21
C PHE A 143 -5.70 3.03 -5.46
N ILE A 144 -6.48 1.95 -5.55
CA ILE A 144 -7.40 1.75 -6.67
C ILE A 144 -8.39 2.91 -6.73
N ARG A 145 -8.92 3.34 -5.57
CA ARG A 145 -9.91 4.43 -5.51
C ARG A 145 -9.34 5.78 -5.93
N LEU A 146 -8.18 6.16 -5.41
CA LEU A 146 -7.59 7.48 -5.63
C LEU A 146 -6.94 7.61 -7.01
N CYS A 147 -6.22 6.57 -7.44
CA CYS A 147 -5.44 6.64 -8.66
C CYS A 147 -6.21 6.20 -9.92
N CYS A 148 -7.41 5.60 -9.75
CA CYS A 148 -8.22 5.09 -10.86
C CYS A 148 -9.67 5.64 -10.81
N PRO A 149 -9.88 6.95 -10.98
CA PRO A 149 -11.19 7.60 -10.79
C PRO A 149 -12.30 7.12 -11.74
N GLY A 150 -11.96 6.44 -12.84
CA GLY A 150 -12.92 5.86 -13.79
C GLY A 150 -13.41 4.45 -13.43
N LEU A 151 -12.80 3.80 -12.44
CA LEU A 151 -13.16 2.45 -12.00
C LEU A 151 -13.84 2.54 -10.64
N THR A 152 -15.16 2.37 -10.61
CA THR A 152 -15.88 2.23 -9.34
C THR A 152 -15.36 0.99 -8.63
N TRP A 153 -14.60 1.21 -7.55
CA TRP A 153 -14.29 0.14 -6.62
C TRP A 153 -15.61 -0.29 -5.97
N ILE A 154 -16.04 -1.51 -6.29
CA ILE A 154 -17.20 -2.14 -5.68
C ILE A 154 -16.65 -3.35 -4.93
N PRO A 155 -16.74 -3.37 -3.59
CA PRO A 155 -16.36 -4.55 -2.83
C PRO A 155 -17.29 -5.71 -3.21
N SER A 156 -16.73 -6.90 -3.34
CA SER A 156 -17.52 -8.07 -3.71
C SER A 156 -18.53 -8.43 -2.62
N SER A 157 -19.58 -9.18 -2.99
CA SER A 157 -20.57 -9.68 -2.02
C SER A 157 -19.94 -10.49 -0.87
N GLY A 158 -18.79 -11.13 -1.13
CA GLY A 158 -18.01 -11.85 -0.12
C GLY A 158 -17.29 -10.92 0.86
N MET A 159 -16.91 -9.73 0.41
CA MET A 159 -16.26 -8.70 1.22
C MET A 159 -17.26 -7.85 2.04
N ALA A 160 -18.53 -7.79 1.63
CA ALA A 160 -19.57 -7.04 2.36
C ALA A 160 -20.19 -7.83 3.53
N ARG A 161 -20.19 -9.17 3.48
CA ARG A 161 -20.87 -10.05 4.44
C ARG A 161 -19.96 -10.49 5.59
N TRP A 162 -19.32 -9.53 6.24
CA TRP A 162 -18.40 -9.79 7.35
C TRP A 162 -19.19 -9.87 8.65
N GLU A 163 -19.46 -11.07 9.12
CA GLU A 163 -20.06 -11.32 10.43
C GLU A 163 -19.02 -11.96 11.35
N PHE A 164 -18.85 -11.38 12.54
CA PHE A 164 -17.88 -11.85 13.51
C PHE A 164 -18.54 -12.78 14.54
N GLY A 165 -18.09 -14.04 14.58
CA GLY A 165 -18.58 -15.07 15.50
C GLY A 165 -18.07 -14.95 16.95
N GLY A 166 -17.07 -14.11 17.18
CA GLY A 166 -16.50 -13.87 18.50
C GLY A 166 -15.17 -14.58 18.78
N SER A 167 -14.53 -15.21 17.80
CA SER A 167 -13.18 -15.77 17.93
C SER A 167 -12.19 -15.14 16.94
N ASP A 168 -10.89 -15.20 17.27
CA ASP A 168 -9.80 -14.69 16.43
C ASP A 168 -9.65 -15.47 15.10
N GLU A 169 -9.89 -16.79 15.13
CA GLU A 169 -9.90 -17.64 13.94
C GLU A 169 -10.97 -17.23 12.92
N ASP A 170 -12.05 -16.56 13.36
CA ASP A 170 -13.11 -16.08 12.48
C ASP A 170 -12.68 -14.89 11.62
N LEU A 171 -11.60 -14.17 11.98
CA LEU A 171 -11.16 -12.96 11.25
C LEU A 171 -10.16 -13.27 10.13
N ALA A 172 -9.28 -14.24 10.34
CA ALA A 172 -8.20 -14.55 9.40
C ALA A 172 -8.73 -14.97 8.02
N GLY A 173 -9.74 -15.83 7.95
CA GLY A 173 -10.30 -16.34 6.69
C GLY A 173 -10.95 -15.26 5.80
N PRO A 174 -11.84 -14.40 6.34
CA PRO A 174 -12.38 -13.25 5.61
C PRO A 174 -11.30 -12.25 5.16
N VAL A 175 -10.34 -11.93 6.02
CA VAL A 175 -9.23 -11.02 5.69
C VAL A 175 -8.38 -11.59 4.56
N GLU A 176 -8.05 -12.88 4.60
CA GLU A 176 -7.28 -13.55 3.55
C GLU A 176 -7.97 -13.48 2.19
N ARG A 177 -9.28 -13.80 2.14
CA ARG A 177 -10.06 -13.75 0.90
C ARG A 177 -10.12 -12.34 0.33
N ALA A 178 -10.37 -11.35 1.19
CA ALA A 178 -10.41 -9.95 0.78
C ALA A 178 -9.05 -9.45 0.27
N ALA A 179 -7.97 -9.84 0.93
CA ALA A 179 -6.60 -9.53 0.51
C ALA A 179 -6.28 -10.13 -0.86
N LEU A 180 -6.59 -11.42 -1.06
CA LEU A 180 -6.35 -12.12 -2.32
C LEU A 180 -7.13 -11.48 -3.47
N GLU A 181 -8.42 -11.25 -3.28
CA GLU A 181 -9.30 -10.66 -4.29
C GLU A 181 -8.85 -9.23 -4.66
N THR A 182 -8.52 -8.41 -3.66
CA THR A 182 -8.04 -7.05 -3.89
C THR A 182 -6.72 -7.05 -4.63
N ASN A 183 -5.79 -7.93 -4.25
CA ASN A 183 -4.49 -8.03 -4.89
C ASN A 183 -4.61 -8.51 -6.35
N GLU A 184 -5.42 -9.52 -6.63
CA GLU A 184 -5.67 -10.00 -7.99
C GLU A 184 -6.23 -8.88 -8.87
N ARG A 185 -7.20 -8.12 -8.36
CA ARG A 185 -7.79 -6.99 -9.09
C ARG A 185 -6.78 -5.86 -9.30
N LEU A 186 -5.97 -5.53 -8.31
CA LEU A 186 -4.91 -4.52 -8.41
C LEU A 186 -3.88 -4.90 -9.47
N VAL A 187 -3.41 -6.15 -9.46
CA VAL A 187 -2.41 -6.64 -10.42
C VAL A 187 -2.96 -6.62 -11.84
N LYS A 188 -4.19 -7.13 -12.05
CA LYS A 188 -4.85 -7.07 -13.37
C LYS A 188 -4.99 -5.63 -13.86
N LEU A 189 -5.40 -4.72 -12.98
CA LEU A 189 -5.52 -3.30 -13.33
C LEU A 189 -4.16 -2.70 -13.74
N LEU A 190 -3.09 -2.93 -12.98
CA LEU A 190 -1.77 -2.40 -13.30
C LEU A 190 -1.19 -3.00 -14.58
N MET A 191 -1.33 -4.31 -14.78
CA MET A 191 -0.77 -5.01 -15.94
C MET A 191 -1.59 -4.78 -17.21
N ASP A 192 -2.92 -4.87 -17.14
CA ASP A 192 -3.78 -4.88 -18.32
C ASP A 192 -4.22 -3.46 -18.70
N HIS A 193 -4.69 -2.66 -17.73
CA HIS A 193 -5.24 -1.32 -18.00
C HIS A 193 -4.16 -0.25 -18.10
N TYR A 194 -3.16 -0.29 -17.21
CA TYR A 194 -2.04 0.67 -17.22
C TYR A 194 -0.78 0.12 -17.88
N CYS A 195 -0.84 -1.07 -18.50
CA CYS A 195 0.22 -1.64 -19.32
C CYS A 195 1.61 -1.61 -18.64
N LEU A 196 1.67 -1.88 -17.33
CA LEU A 196 2.92 -1.78 -16.54
C LEU A 196 4.08 -2.56 -17.18
N GLY A 197 3.80 -3.73 -17.76
CA GLY A 197 4.78 -4.54 -18.47
C GLY A 197 5.38 -3.85 -19.70
N GLU A 198 4.56 -3.16 -20.50
CA GLU A 198 5.01 -2.41 -21.67
C GLU A 198 5.91 -1.23 -21.26
N HIS A 199 5.56 -0.53 -20.19
CA HIS A 199 6.38 0.55 -19.65
C HIS A 199 7.73 0.03 -19.11
N ALA A 200 7.75 -1.11 -18.41
CA ALA A 200 8.99 -1.74 -17.96
C ALA A 200 9.88 -2.15 -19.15
N LEU A 201 9.28 -2.69 -20.22
CA LEU A 201 9.97 -3.05 -21.44
C LEU A 201 10.51 -1.81 -22.16
N ALA A 202 9.76 -0.70 -22.17
CA ALA A 202 10.20 0.58 -22.72
C ALA A 202 11.44 1.12 -22.00
N LEU A 203 11.47 1.10 -20.66
CA LEU A 203 12.66 1.49 -19.89
C LEU A 203 13.88 0.67 -20.28
N ARG A 204 13.72 -0.65 -20.49
CA ARG A 204 14.81 -1.50 -20.96
C ARG A 204 15.24 -1.18 -22.40
N ARG A 205 14.29 -0.98 -23.31
CA ARG A 205 14.57 -0.71 -24.73
C ARG A 205 15.28 0.63 -24.93
N PHE A 206 14.82 1.67 -24.25
CA PHE A 206 15.26 3.04 -24.47
C PHE A 206 16.32 3.50 -23.46
N LEU A 207 16.06 3.41 -22.15
CA LEU A 207 16.96 3.94 -21.12
C LEU A 207 18.17 3.03 -20.84
N LEU A 208 18.07 1.74 -21.16
CA LEU A 208 19.20 0.81 -21.06
C LEU A 208 19.82 0.48 -22.43
N LEU A 209 19.49 1.26 -23.47
CA LEU A 209 19.99 1.10 -24.84
C LEU A 209 19.81 -0.31 -25.43
N GLY A 210 18.72 -1.00 -25.05
CA GLY A 210 18.41 -2.33 -25.59
C GLY A 210 18.00 -2.33 -27.06
N GLN A 211 17.52 -1.18 -27.57
CA GLN A 211 17.08 -1.00 -28.96
C GLN A 211 18.18 -0.32 -29.79
N GLY A 212 19.14 -1.11 -30.29
CA GLY A 212 20.37 -0.58 -30.91
C GLY A 212 20.14 0.29 -32.16
N ASP A 213 19.22 -0.09 -33.04
CA ASP A 213 18.91 0.66 -34.27
C ASP A 213 18.38 2.07 -33.99
N PHE A 214 17.53 2.21 -32.98
CA PHE A 214 17.06 3.51 -32.50
C PHE A 214 18.20 4.36 -31.95
N ILE A 215 19.07 3.77 -31.13
CA ILE A 215 20.19 4.48 -30.52
C ILE A 215 21.19 4.96 -31.58
N GLU A 216 21.49 4.13 -32.59
CA GLU A 216 22.36 4.51 -33.70
C GLU A 216 21.78 5.66 -34.50
N SER A 217 20.51 5.56 -34.91
CA SER A 217 19.80 6.65 -35.59
C SER A 217 19.77 7.94 -34.75
N LEU A 218 19.55 7.83 -33.44
CA LEU A 218 19.56 8.97 -32.52
C LEU A 218 20.94 9.61 -32.41
N MET A 219 22.01 8.80 -32.28
CA MET A 219 23.38 9.30 -32.17
C MET A 219 23.82 10.01 -33.44
N ASP A 220 23.51 9.46 -34.61
CA ASP A 220 23.86 10.07 -35.90
C ASP A 220 23.09 11.39 -36.12
N ALA A 221 21.78 11.38 -35.83
CA ALA A 221 20.94 12.56 -35.98
C ALA A 221 21.27 13.68 -34.96
N ALA A 222 21.68 13.32 -33.75
CA ALA A 222 22.03 14.27 -32.70
C ALA A 222 23.49 14.74 -32.78
N GLN A 223 24.30 14.21 -33.70
CA GLN A 223 25.74 14.45 -33.73
C GLN A 223 26.10 15.93 -33.91
N GLU A 224 25.42 16.62 -34.83
CA GLU A 224 25.68 18.04 -35.10
C GLU A 224 25.33 18.93 -33.90
N GLU A 225 24.18 18.67 -33.27
CA GLU A 225 23.67 19.43 -32.11
C GLU A 225 24.49 19.16 -30.84
N LEU A 226 24.83 17.89 -30.55
CA LEU A 226 25.52 17.52 -29.32
C LEU A 226 27.03 17.79 -29.35
N ASN A 227 27.61 18.00 -30.53
CA ASN A 227 29.00 18.47 -30.67
C ASN A 227 29.19 19.94 -30.29
N ALA A 228 28.11 20.73 -30.24
CA ALA A 228 28.15 22.11 -29.80
C ALA A 228 28.45 22.23 -28.29
N ASP A 229 28.83 23.44 -27.87
CA ASP A 229 28.96 23.81 -26.46
C ASP A 229 27.61 23.58 -25.76
N ALA A 230 27.63 22.97 -24.57
CA ALA A 230 26.44 22.63 -23.80
C ALA A 230 25.50 23.82 -23.58
N LYS A 231 26.00 25.06 -23.59
CA LYS A 231 25.19 26.29 -23.46
C LYS A 231 24.31 26.59 -24.68
N LYS A 232 24.65 26.07 -25.86
CA LYS A 232 23.93 26.31 -27.13
C LYS A 232 22.90 25.22 -27.44
N VAL A 233 22.92 24.11 -26.69
CA VAL A 233 22.04 22.97 -26.91
C VAL A 233 20.68 23.26 -26.30
N HIS A 234 19.63 23.24 -27.13
CA HIS A 234 18.28 23.48 -26.66
C HIS A 234 17.39 22.22 -26.69
N ARG A 235 16.54 22.08 -25.66
CA ARG A 235 15.63 20.94 -25.53
C ARG A 235 14.73 20.73 -26.74
N HIS A 236 14.23 21.81 -27.35
CA HIS A 236 13.27 21.72 -28.46
C HIS A 236 13.91 21.12 -29.74
N GLN A 237 15.17 21.45 -30.03
CA GLN A 237 15.92 20.86 -31.14
C GLN A 237 16.11 19.35 -30.92
N LEU A 238 16.53 18.97 -29.72
CA LEU A 238 16.73 17.56 -29.39
C LEU A 238 15.43 16.74 -29.35
N MET A 239 14.31 17.35 -28.99
CA MET A 239 12.99 16.70 -29.12
C MET A 239 12.67 16.42 -30.60
N ALA A 240 12.96 17.37 -31.51
CA ALA A 240 12.75 17.14 -32.95
C ALA A 240 13.69 16.05 -33.51
N VAL A 241 14.94 16.01 -33.04
CA VAL A 241 15.90 14.94 -33.37
C VAL A 241 15.41 13.59 -32.85
N LEU A 242 14.92 13.53 -31.61
CA LEU A 242 14.34 12.32 -31.03
C LEU A 242 13.15 11.82 -31.85
N ASP A 243 12.21 12.71 -32.22
CA ASP A 243 11.05 12.35 -33.04
C ASP A 243 11.47 11.83 -34.43
N MET A 244 12.51 12.41 -35.02
CA MET A 244 13.05 11.93 -36.29
C MET A 244 13.67 10.53 -36.14
N ALA A 245 14.49 10.30 -35.11
CA ALA A 245 15.12 9.01 -34.84
C ALA A 245 14.11 7.91 -34.52
N LEU A 246 13.03 8.23 -33.80
CA LEU A 246 11.94 7.29 -33.53
C LEU A 246 11.24 6.86 -34.82
N ARG A 247 11.04 7.77 -35.78
CA ARG A 247 10.42 7.46 -37.09
C ARG A 247 11.36 6.70 -38.04
N GLN A 248 12.67 6.90 -37.94
CA GLN A 248 13.66 6.25 -38.79
C GLN A 248 14.03 4.83 -38.33
N SER A 249 13.66 4.45 -37.10
CA SER A 249 14.01 3.16 -36.51
C SER A 249 12.79 2.25 -36.31
N ASN A 250 13.01 0.99 -35.93
CA ASN A 250 11.90 0.07 -35.61
C ASN A 250 11.17 0.46 -34.31
N ALA A 251 11.66 1.47 -33.57
CA ALA A 251 10.97 2.02 -32.41
C ALA A 251 9.59 2.59 -32.76
N GLN A 252 9.34 2.99 -34.02
CA GLN A 252 8.04 3.46 -34.49
C GLN A 252 6.89 2.46 -34.28
N PHE A 253 7.18 1.16 -34.16
CA PHE A 253 6.18 0.12 -33.95
C PHE A 253 5.80 -0.06 -32.47
N CYS A 254 6.38 0.73 -31.56
CA CYS A 254 5.97 0.73 -30.16
C CYS A 254 4.59 1.38 -29.97
N ALA A 255 3.94 1.08 -28.86
CA ALA A 255 2.66 1.69 -28.51
C ALA A 255 2.77 3.22 -28.46
N ALA A 256 1.76 3.92 -28.98
CA ALA A 256 1.75 5.38 -29.04
C ALA A 256 1.89 6.03 -27.65
N ASP A 257 1.33 5.43 -26.60
CA ASP A 257 1.47 5.92 -25.23
C ASP A 257 2.91 5.81 -24.72
N VAL A 258 3.66 4.77 -25.12
CA VAL A 258 5.09 4.63 -24.76
C VAL A 258 5.92 5.71 -25.45
N LEU A 259 5.65 5.98 -26.73
CA LEU A 259 6.36 6.99 -27.50
C LEU A 259 6.08 8.41 -27.00
N ALA A 260 4.82 8.71 -26.66
CA ALA A 260 4.42 10.01 -26.14
C ALA A 260 5.07 10.35 -24.78
N ARG A 261 5.54 9.33 -24.05
CA ARG A 261 6.20 9.49 -22.74
C ARG A 261 7.71 9.69 -22.84
N LEU A 262 8.31 9.36 -23.97
CA LEU A 262 9.73 9.61 -24.22
C LEU A 262 9.97 11.11 -24.35
N GLY A 263 11.03 11.58 -23.71
CA GLY A 263 11.42 12.98 -23.78
C GLY A 263 12.92 13.14 -23.64
N VAL A 264 13.35 14.40 -23.63
CA VAL A 264 14.75 14.76 -23.44
C VAL A 264 14.90 15.57 -22.17
N LYS A 265 15.84 15.18 -21.31
CA LYS A 265 16.23 15.90 -20.11
C LYS A 265 17.66 16.40 -20.28
N LEU A 266 17.87 17.67 -19.97
CA LEU A 266 19.19 18.30 -20.02
C LEU A 266 19.67 18.59 -18.61
N LEU A 267 20.87 18.12 -18.29
CA LEU A 267 21.54 18.47 -17.04
C LEU A 267 22.07 19.90 -17.09
N SER A 268 22.26 20.51 -15.92
CA SER A 268 22.83 21.86 -15.83
C SER A 268 24.29 21.83 -16.31
N PRO A 269 24.67 22.65 -17.29
CA PRO A 269 25.99 22.58 -17.91
C PRO A 269 27.08 23.14 -17.00
N SER A 270 28.17 22.40 -16.84
CA SER A 270 29.42 22.88 -16.22
C SER A 270 30.35 23.52 -17.24
N ALA A 271 31.36 24.27 -16.79
CA ALA A 271 32.29 24.96 -17.68
C ALA A 271 33.10 23.96 -18.54
N GLY A 272 32.96 24.05 -19.87
CA GLY A 272 33.70 23.23 -20.84
C GLY A 272 33.04 21.92 -21.25
N GLU A 273 31.83 21.63 -20.76
CA GLU A 273 31.06 20.45 -21.17
C GLU A 273 30.46 20.61 -22.57
N ARG A 274 30.34 19.49 -23.29
CA ARG A 274 29.65 19.42 -24.60
C ARG A 274 28.22 18.94 -24.42
N GLY A 275 27.40 19.08 -25.46
CA GLY A 275 26.04 18.54 -25.48
C GLY A 275 25.95 17.06 -25.07
N TRP A 276 26.95 16.25 -25.47
CA TRP A 276 27.05 14.83 -25.12
C TRP A 276 27.08 14.53 -23.61
N ASP A 277 27.57 15.46 -22.78
CA ASP A 277 27.68 15.26 -21.33
C ASP A 277 26.41 15.61 -20.58
N ILE A 278 25.60 16.52 -21.14
CA ILE A 278 24.38 17.02 -20.51
C ILE A 278 23.10 16.31 -20.98
N PHE A 279 23.18 15.53 -22.06
CA PHE A 279 22.05 14.85 -22.66
C PHE A 279 21.62 13.60 -21.89
N LEU A 280 20.33 13.53 -21.53
CA LEU A 280 19.67 12.34 -21.01
C LEU A 280 18.36 12.09 -21.75
N LEU A 281 18.09 10.82 -22.05
CA LEU A 281 16.77 10.39 -22.46
C LEU A 281 15.88 10.25 -21.22
N ASP A 282 14.71 10.88 -21.27
CA ASP A 282 13.73 10.89 -20.18
C ASP A 282 12.54 10.00 -20.52
N TYR A 283 11.94 9.39 -19.49
CA TYR A 283 10.72 8.62 -19.63
C TYR A 283 9.71 9.04 -18.57
N SER A 284 8.69 9.77 -19.02
CA SER A 284 7.68 10.35 -18.13
C SER A 284 6.66 9.30 -17.66
N ILE A 285 6.75 8.95 -16.38
CA ILE A 285 5.86 7.99 -15.73
C ILE A 285 4.89 8.77 -14.86
N ASN A 286 3.61 8.75 -15.23
CA ASN A 286 2.56 9.46 -14.52
C ASN A 286 1.87 8.53 -13.50
N SER A 287 1.00 9.09 -12.68
CA SER A 287 0.06 8.31 -11.86
C SER A 287 -0.78 7.37 -12.72
N PRO A 288 -1.00 6.10 -12.29
CA PRO A 288 -0.60 5.44 -11.04
C PRO A 288 0.81 4.83 -11.00
N LEU A 289 1.51 4.76 -12.13
CA LEU A 289 2.71 3.93 -12.30
C LEU A 289 3.95 4.44 -11.54
N HIS A 290 4.00 5.73 -11.17
CA HIS A 290 5.06 6.32 -10.35
C HIS A 290 5.23 5.64 -8.98
N VAL A 291 4.19 4.99 -8.46
CA VAL A 291 4.27 4.22 -7.21
C VAL A 291 5.18 3.00 -7.35
N VAL A 292 5.17 2.35 -8.52
CA VAL A 292 6.06 1.24 -8.85
C VAL A 292 7.42 1.78 -9.31
N PHE A 293 7.40 2.73 -10.25
CA PHE A 293 8.60 3.40 -10.76
C PHE A 293 8.88 4.67 -9.96
N THR A 294 9.35 4.47 -8.73
CA THR A 294 9.63 5.57 -7.81
C THR A 294 10.65 6.57 -8.38
N PRO A 295 10.60 7.86 -7.99
CA PRO A 295 11.59 8.84 -8.39
C PRO A 295 13.03 8.41 -8.08
N ALA A 296 13.23 7.73 -6.95
CA ALA A 296 14.52 7.17 -6.55
C ALA A 296 15.00 6.04 -7.49
N ALA A 297 14.09 5.23 -8.04
CA ALA A 297 14.43 4.23 -9.05
C ALA A 297 14.79 4.89 -10.38
N MET A 298 14.02 5.89 -10.82
CA MET A 298 14.29 6.62 -12.06
C MET A 298 15.64 7.34 -12.03
N GLN A 299 16.06 7.90 -10.90
CA GLN A 299 17.42 8.44 -10.74
C GLN A 299 18.53 7.40 -10.96
N LYS A 300 18.28 6.12 -10.65
CA LYS A 300 19.24 5.04 -10.95
C LYS A 300 19.28 4.75 -12.45
N TYR A 301 18.14 4.79 -13.13
CA TYR A 301 18.09 4.67 -14.59
C TYR A 301 18.80 5.82 -15.29
N ASP A 302 18.62 7.07 -14.83
CA ASP A 302 19.34 8.25 -15.35
C ASP A 302 20.86 8.04 -15.29
N ARG A 303 21.37 7.54 -14.15
CA ARG A 303 22.81 7.25 -13.97
C ARG A 303 23.28 6.12 -14.88
N ALA A 304 22.49 5.07 -15.01
CA ALA A 304 22.81 3.94 -15.89
C ALA A 304 22.84 4.39 -17.37
N PHE A 305 21.86 5.17 -17.82
CA PHE A 305 21.82 5.74 -19.16
C PHE A 305 23.04 6.60 -19.42
N ALA A 306 23.37 7.55 -18.53
CA ALA A 306 24.52 8.44 -18.68
C ALA A 306 25.84 7.66 -18.86
N PHE A 307 26.03 6.59 -18.08
CA PHE A 307 27.20 5.73 -18.18
C PHE A 307 27.24 4.98 -19.51
N LEU A 308 26.15 4.32 -19.89
CA LEU A 308 26.08 3.52 -21.11
C LEU A 308 26.17 4.39 -22.37
N TRP A 309 25.59 5.60 -22.34
CA TRP A 309 25.68 6.59 -23.41
C TRP A 309 27.12 7.02 -23.67
N LYS A 310 27.88 7.32 -22.61
CA LYS A 310 29.32 7.64 -22.72
C LYS A 310 30.15 6.46 -23.24
N LEU A 311 29.85 5.25 -22.78
CA LEU A 311 30.51 4.05 -23.31
C LEU A 311 30.24 3.86 -24.81
N ARG A 312 28.99 4.00 -25.25
CA ARG A 312 28.64 3.84 -26.66
C ARG A 312 29.34 4.90 -27.52
N LEU A 313 29.40 6.15 -27.05
CA LEU A 313 30.16 7.22 -27.71
C LEU A 313 31.65 6.89 -27.84
N SER A 314 32.26 6.33 -26.78
CA SER A 314 33.68 5.95 -26.83
C SER A 314 33.97 4.81 -27.82
N MET A 315 33.04 3.87 -27.99
CA MET A 315 33.15 2.79 -28.97
C MET A 315 32.93 3.29 -30.40
N GLY A 316 31.93 4.14 -30.64
CA GLY A 316 31.64 4.71 -31.96
C GLY A 316 32.73 5.64 -32.51
N ASN A 317 33.53 6.26 -31.65
CA ASN A 317 34.67 7.10 -32.02
C ASN A 317 35.98 6.31 -32.26
N ASN A 318 35.97 4.99 -32.14
CA ASN A 318 37.18 4.18 -32.35
C ASN A 318 37.27 3.77 -33.83
N PRO A 319 38.19 4.34 -34.64
CA PRO A 319 38.24 4.12 -36.09
C PRO A 319 38.59 2.68 -36.52
N ARG A 320 38.90 1.78 -35.58
CA ARG A 320 39.33 0.40 -35.88
C ARG A 320 38.20 -0.58 -36.24
N GLU A 321 36.94 -0.22 -36.03
CA GLU A 321 35.79 -1.10 -36.35
C GLU A 321 35.08 -0.72 -37.66
N ARG A 322 35.32 0.47 -38.23
CA ARG A 322 34.71 0.89 -39.50
C ARG A 322 35.33 0.25 -40.75
N GLU A 323 36.44 -0.48 -40.62
CA GLU A 323 37.15 -1.11 -41.75
C GLU A 323 36.94 -2.64 -41.86
N LEU A 324 36.08 -3.25 -41.04
CA LEU A 324 35.85 -4.70 -41.05
C LEU A 324 34.38 -5.13 -41.23
N GLY A 325 33.51 -4.22 -41.68
CA GLY A 325 32.11 -4.52 -42.06
C GLY A 325 31.90 -4.49 -43.56
#